data_AF-A0A1F4ZR35-F1
#
_entry.id   AF-A0A1F4ZR35-F1
#
_cell.length_a   1.000
_cell.length_b   1.000
_cell.length_c   1.000
_cell.angle_alpha   90.00
_cell.angle_beta   90.00
_cell.angle_gamma   90.00
#
_symmetry.space_group_name_H-M   'P 1'
#
loop_
_entity.id
_entity.type
_entity.pdbx_description
1 polymer ?
#
loop_
_entity_poly.entity_id
_entity_poly.type
_entity_poly.pdbx_seq_one_letter_code
_entity_poly.pdbx_strand_id
1 'polypeptide(L)'
;MQQLFKTRCTGGHLVVYDDRVAIELKALGVDNSKTLFYKNISGVELKVQAVKIPFISGGAAKIIIHSTGDQKLEGGFIKVDDAKKARELIESKLAQ
;
A
#
# COMPACT_ATOMS: atom_id res chain seq x y z
N MET A 1 1.39 -6.06 17.08
CA MET A 1 1.44 -5.47 15.74
C MET A 1 2.55 -6.15 14.95
N GLN A 2 2.15 -7.12 14.14
CA GLN A 2 3.05 -7.90 13.29
C GLN A 2 3.07 -7.31 11.89
N GLN A 3 4.25 -7.01 11.35
CA GLN A 3 4.41 -6.62 9.95
C GLN A 3 4.27 -7.87 9.06
N LEU A 4 3.25 -7.90 8.21
CA LEU A 4 3.01 -9.01 7.28
C LEU A 4 3.72 -8.80 5.94
N PHE A 5 3.76 -7.55 5.48
CA PHE A 5 4.38 -7.21 4.20
C PHE A 5 4.87 -5.77 4.18
N LYS A 6 5.92 -5.52 3.41
CA LYS A 6 6.48 -4.18 3.20
C LYS A 6 7.05 -4.08 1.79
N THR A 7 6.69 -3.02 1.08
CA THR A 7 7.26 -2.69 -0.22
C THR A 7 7.49 -1.18 -0.35
N ARG A 8 8.38 -0.78 -1.24
CA ARG A 8 8.67 0.63 -1.51
C ARG A 8 7.57 1.22 -2.39
N CYS A 9 7.15 2.44 -2.08
CA CYS A 9 6.17 3.18 -2.87
C CYS A 9 6.50 4.68 -2.88
N THR A 10 5.78 5.46 -3.69
CA THR A 10 5.77 6.91 -3.57
C THR A 10 5.32 7.29 -2.17
N GLY A 11 6.06 8.20 -1.51
CA GLY A 11 5.79 8.59 -0.13
C GLY A 11 6.40 7.67 0.93
N GLY A 12 7.23 6.68 0.56
CA GLY A 12 8.02 5.89 1.52
C GLY A 12 7.86 4.39 1.31
N HIS A 13 7.25 3.72 2.29
CA HIS A 13 6.96 2.29 2.23
C HIS A 13 5.49 2.03 2.50
N LEU A 14 4.86 1.23 1.64
CA LEU A 14 3.57 0.61 1.93
C LEU A 14 3.84 -0.56 2.86
N VAL A 15 3.21 -0.54 4.04
CA VAL A 15 3.35 -1.55 5.07
C VAL A 15 1.98 -2.14 5.40
N VAL A 16 1.84 -3.45 5.29
CA VAL A 16 0.64 -4.20 5.67
C VAL A 16 0.93 -4.85 7.02
N TYR A 17 0.19 -4.44 8.03
CA TYR A 17 0.22 -5.03 9.37
C TYR A 17 -0.93 -6.02 9.57
N ASP A 18 -0.92 -6.72 10.69
CA ASP A 18 -2.01 -7.58 11.12
C ASP A 18 -3.32 -6.82 11.40
N ASP A 19 -3.24 -5.56 11.84
CA ASP A 19 -4.38 -4.74 12.29
C ASP A 19 -4.69 -3.51 11.41
N ARG A 20 -3.75 -3.11 10.54
CA ARG A 20 -3.85 -1.88 9.74
C ARG A 20 -2.97 -1.90 8.49
N VAL A 21 -3.14 -0.90 7.64
CA VAL A 21 -2.27 -0.61 6.51
C VAL A 21 -1.72 0.80 6.64
N ALA A 22 -0.44 0.99 6.37
CA ALA A 22 0.22 2.29 6.49
C ALA A 22 1.11 2.62 5.29
N ILE A 23 1.29 3.91 5.01
CA ILE A 23 2.40 4.43 4.23
C ILE A 23 3.32 5.16 5.19
N GLU A 24 4.54 4.64 5.35
CA GLU A 24 5.54 5.14 6.27
C GLU A 24 6.69 5.81 5.52
N LEU A 25 6.88 7.11 5.75
CA LEU A 25 8.08 7.81 5.33
C LEU A 25 9.04 7.91 6.51
N LYS A 26 10.04 7.03 6.56
CA LYS A 26 11.18 7.20 7.46
C LYS A 26 12.20 8.12 6.80
N ALA A 27 12.02 9.43 6.96
CA ALA A 27 13.03 10.44 6.65
C ALA A 27 13.54 11.03 7.96
N LEU A 28 14.85 11.30 8.02
CA LEU A 28 15.59 11.78 9.20
C LEU A 28 14.78 12.73 10.11
N GLY A 29 14.27 12.21 11.22
CA GLY A 29 13.58 12.99 12.27
C GLY A 29 12.10 13.32 12.02
N VAL A 30 11.51 12.91 10.90
CA VAL A 30 10.08 13.15 10.60
C VAL A 30 9.38 11.81 10.40
N ASP A 31 8.55 11.42 11.36
CA ASP A 31 7.71 10.22 11.27
C ASP A 31 6.35 10.59 10.64
N ASN A 32 6.34 10.75 9.32
CA ASN A 32 5.11 10.94 8.57
C ASN A 32 4.56 9.57 8.19
N SER A 33 3.58 9.10 8.95
CA SER A 33 2.84 7.89 8.66
C SER A 33 1.37 8.22 8.40
N LYS A 34 0.83 7.73 7.28
CA LYS A 34 -0.61 7.69 7.03
C LYS A 34 -1.08 6.26 7.25
N THR A 35 -2.11 6.08 8.06
CA THR A 35 -2.57 4.75 8.49
C THR A 35 -4.08 4.61 8.30
N LEU A 36 -4.52 3.44 7.86
CA LEU A 36 -5.92 3.01 7.85
C LEU A 36 -6.06 1.66 8.56
N PHE A 37 -6.93 1.59 9.55
CA PHE A 37 -7.31 0.33 10.19
C PHE A 37 -8.30 -0.43 9.32
N TYR A 38 -8.25 -1.76 9.32
CA TYR A 38 -9.13 -2.59 8.47
C TYR A 38 -10.62 -2.29 8.64
N LYS A 39 -11.07 -2.02 9.87
CA LYS A 39 -12.45 -1.63 10.18
C LYS A 39 -12.94 -0.37 9.44
N ASN A 40 -12.02 0.46 8.96
CA ASN A 40 -12.32 1.69 8.24
C ASN A 40 -12.08 1.55 6.73
N ILE A 41 -11.56 0.42 6.23
CA ILE A 41 -11.27 0.24 4.80
C ILE A 41 -12.55 -0.24 4.11
N SER A 42 -12.97 0.48 3.06
CA SER A 42 -14.13 0.15 2.24
C SER A 42 -13.78 -0.59 0.95
N GLY A 43 -12.51 -0.54 0.52
CA GLY A 43 -12.06 -1.25 -0.67
C GLY A 43 -10.61 -0.98 -1.04
N VAL A 44 -10.08 -1.80 -1.95
CA VAL A 44 -8.71 -1.68 -2.46
C VAL A 44 -8.75 -1.71 -3.98
N GLU A 45 -8.13 -0.73 -4.62
CA GLU A 45 -7.99 -0.63 -6.06
C GLU A 45 -6.52 -0.76 -6.46
N LEU A 46 -6.24 -1.56 -7.49
CA LEU A 46 -4.92 -1.72 -8.09
C LEU A 46 -4.92 -1.16 -9.51
N LYS A 47 -4.10 -0.14 -9.76
CA LYS A 47 -3.88 0.43 -11.09
C LYS A 47 -2.49 0.07 -11.58
N VAL A 48 -2.39 -0.79 -12.59
CA VAL A 48 -1.12 -1.09 -13.25
C VAL A 48 -0.83 0.04 -14.23
N GLN A 49 0.32 0.70 -14.06
CA GLN A 49 0.82 1.71 -14.97
C GLN A 49 1.86 1.07 -15.89
N ALA A 50 1.62 1.10 -17.20
CA ALA A 50 2.54 0.59 -18.21
C ALA A 50 3.76 1.53 -18.42
N VAL A 51 4.29 2.11 -17.34
CA VAL A 51 5.53 2.87 -17.38
C VAL A 51 6.67 1.87 -17.25
N LYS A 52 7.41 1.66 -18.35
CA LYS A 52 8.69 0.95 -18.31
C LYS A 52 9.67 1.81 -17.52
N ILE A 53 9.85 1.51 -16.24
CA ILE A 53 10.89 2.12 -15.41
C ILE A 53 12.19 1.35 -15.67
N PRO A 54 13.30 2.00 -16.06
CA PRO A 54 14.60 1.35 -16.14
C PRO A 54 14.89 0.65 -14.80
N PHE A 55 15.39 -0.60 -14.84
CA PHE A 55 15.70 -1.43 -13.67
C PHE A 55 14.51 -2.05 -12.89
N ILE A 56 13.25 -1.82 -13.28
CA ILE A 56 12.09 -2.52 -12.70
C ILE A 56 11.48 -3.42 -13.77
N SER A 57 11.96 -4.66 -13.86
CA SER A 57 11.38 -5.69 -14.71
C SER A 57 9.95 -5.99 -14.24
N GLY A 58 8.94 -5.50 -14.97
CA GLY A 58 7.53 -5.76 -14.67
C GLY A 58 6.61 -4.53 -14.66
N GLY A 59 7.16 -3.32 -14.77
CA GLY A 59 6.38 -2.08 -14.73
C GLY A 59 6.05 -1.63 -13.30
N ALA A 60 5.28 -0.55 -13.18
CA ALA A 60 4.87 0.02 -11.89
C ALA A 60 3.36 -0.08 -11.69
N ALA A 61 2.95 -0.19 -10.44
CA ALA A 61 1.55 -0.14 -10.05
C ALA A 61 1.31 0.94 -9.00
N LYS A 62 0.05 1.32 -8.88
CA LYS A 62 -0.50 2.18 -7.83
C LYS A 62 -1.56 1.39 -7.07
N ILE A 63 -1.42 1.32 -5.75
CA ILE A 63 -2.47 0.88 -4.84
C ILE A 63 -3.22 2.09 -4.30
N ILE A 64 -4.54 2.01 -4.28
CA ILE A 64 -5.43 2.97 -3.64
C ILE A 64 -6.29 2.21 -2.65
N ILE A 65 -6.20 2.57 -1.38
CA ILE A 65 -7.00 1.97 -0.30
C ILE A 65 -8.04 3.00 0.10
N HIS A 66 -9.30 2.67 -0.13
CA HIS A 66 -10.43 3.53 0.19
C HIS A 66 -10.86 3.33 1.63
N SER A 67 -11.13 4.44 2.33
CA SER A 67 -11.68 4.45 3.67
C SER A 67 -13.18 4.74 3.63
N THR A 68 -13.91 4.29 4.65
CA THR A 68 -15.22 4.83 5.00
C THR A 68 -15.05 6.30 5.36
N GLY A 69 -15.71 7.22 4.63
CA GLY A 69 -15.59 8.68 4.81
C GLY A 69 -14.70 9.41 3.80
N ASP A 70 -14.62 8.91 2.55
CA ASP A 70 -13.94 9.53 1.40
C ASP A 70 -12.42 9.76 1.53
N GLN A 71 -11.81 9.30 2.62
CA GLN A 71 -10.36 9.28 2.77
C GLN A 71 -9.75 8.13 1.96
N LYS A 72 -8.50 8.33 1.52
CA LYS A 72 -7.76 7.33 0.76
C LYS A 72 -6.27 7.32 1.09
N LEU A 73 -5.70 6.12 1.11
CA LEU A 73 -4.27 5.90 1.19
C LEU A 73 -3.77 5.51 -0.21
N GLU A 74 -2.82 6.27 -0.76
CA GLU A 74 -2.33 6.04 -2.12
C GLU A 74 -0.83 5.75 -2.14
N GLY A 75 -0.45 4.54 -2.56
CA GLY A 75 0.94 4.16 -2.78
C GLY A 75 1.23 3.97 -4.27
N GLY A 76 2.00 4.88 -4.87
CA GLY A 76 2.40 4.82 -6.28
C GLY A 76 3.74 4.13 -6.51
N PHE A 77 4.09 3.88 -7.78
CA PHE A 77 5.42 3.38 -8.19
C PHE A 77 5.87 2.11 -7.46
N ILE A 78 4.93 1.21 -7.17
CA ILE A 78 5.17 -0.08 -6.54
C ILE A 78 5.50 -1.11 -7.63
N LYS A 79 6.36 -2.09 -7.36
CA LYS A 79 6.50 -3.24 -8.27
C LYS A 79 5.15 -3.93 -8.43
N VAL A 80 4.79 -4.33 -9.66
CA VAL A 80 3.46 -4.92 -9.93
C VAL A 80 3.18 -6.14 -9.05
N ASP A 81 4.15 -7.04 -8.88
CA ASP A 81 3.96 -8.25 -8.06
C ASP A 81 3.82 -7.93 -6.57
N ASP A 82 4.59 -6.95 -6.07
CA ASP A 82 4.45 -6.48 -4.70
C ASP A 82 3.08 -5.83 -4.47
N ALA A 83 2.57 -5.09 -5.45
CA ALA A 83 1.26 -4.47 -5.37
C ALA A 83 0.14 -5.53 -5.43
N LYS A 84 0.26 -6.57 -6.25
CA LYS A 84 -0.69 -7.70 -6.22
C LYS A 84 -0.69 -8.40 -4.86
N LYS A 85 0.49 -8.72 -4.33
CA LYS A 85 0.64 -9.36 -3.02
C LYS A 85 0.09 -8.49 -1.88
N ALA A 86 0.35 -7.19 -1.89
CA ALA A 86 -0.21 -6.28 -0.91
C ALA A 86 -1.75 -6.26 -0.97
N ARG A 87 -2.33 -6.20 -2.17
CA ARG A 87 -3.78 -6.26 -2.37
C ARG A 87 -4.37 -7.56 -1.81
N GLU A 88 -3.81 -8.71 -2.19
CA GLU A 88 -4.27 -10.03 -1.72
C GLU A 88 -4.26 -10.13 -0.19
N LEU A 89 -3.19 -9.65 0.46
CA LEU A 89 -3.09 -9.65 1.93
C LEU A 89 -4.14 -8.73 2.57
N ILE A 90 -4.38 -7.54 2.00
CA ILE A 90 -5.38 -6.61 2.52
C ILE A 90 -6.78 -7.18 2.35
N GLU A 91 -7.11 -7.72 1.18
CA GLU A 91 -8.42 -8.34 0.90
C GLU A 91 -8.65 -9.56 1.81
N SER A 92 -7.64 -10.41 2.02
CA SER A 92 -7.71 -11.54 2.94
C SER A 92 -8.01 -11.11 4.39
N LYS A 93 -7.57 -9.92 4.80
CA LYS A 93 -7.84 -9.36 6.13
C LYS A 93 -9.21 -8.70 6.24
N LEU A 94 -9.77 -8.20 5.14
CA LEU A 94 -11.13 -7.65 5.11
C LEU A 94 -12.21 -8.73 5.08
N ALA A 95 -11.88 -9.94 4.64
CA ALA A 95 -12.78 -11.08 4.60
C ALA A 95 -12.88 -11.86 5.94
N GLN A 96 -12.12 -11.44 6.96
CA GLN A 96 -12.14 -12.01 8.32
C GLN A 96 -13.06 -11.20 9.22
#